data_AF-A0AAV4HBM6-F1
#
_entry.id   AF-A0AAV4HBM6-F1
#
_cell.length_a   1.000
_cell.length_b   1.000
_cell.length_c   1.000
_cell.angle_alpha   90.00
_cell.angle_beta   90.00
_cell.angle_gamma   90.00
#
_symmetry.space_group_name_H-M   'P 1'
#
loop_
_entity.id
_entity.type
_entity.pdbx_description
1 polymer ?
#
loop_
_entity_poly.entity_id
_entity_poly.type
_entity_poly.pdbx_seq_one_letter_code
_entity_poly.pdbx_strand_id
1 'polypeptide(L)'
;MKVKPFDSATLSDVPIEGMCEFTALEIGDDFSVTFKPIACGESDFPCILIVSVKTTWFDERIILKSTQPGVVMLGDREYTSSVGPNIRIVDNQSFITVLFGELFSVMWNDGLTLRIEVSDKLLGMTRGLCGNFDLDSTNDRVGQDGLQKETINRLALSWIVNPETCTMPDDPASQSGDLCQDADRKSWAEASCRIIKEGEDFAMCRKLSTATESYYDNCVSQACK
;
A
#
# COMPACT_ATOMS: atom_id res chain seq x y z
N MET A 1 5.16 -5.89 0.16
CA MET A 1 4.46 -4.78 0.87
C MET A 1 3.35 -5.38 1.73
N LYS A 2 3.17 -4.98 3.00
CA LYS A 2 2.00 -5.42 3.79
C LYS A 2 0.79 -4.54 3.46
N VAL A 3 -0.41 -5.12 3.51
CA VAL A 3 -1.66 -4.41 3.19
C VAL A 3 -2.60 -4.46 4.40
N LYS A 4 -3.32 -3.36 4.62
CA LYS A 4 -4.42 -3.28 5.59
C LYS A 4 -5.66 -2.82 4.83
N PRO A 5 -6.63 -3.71 4.59
CA PRO A 5 -7.92 -3.36 4.00
C PRO A 5 -8.71 -2.34 4.84
N PHE A 6 -9.75 -1.73 4.25
CA PHE A 6 -10.54 -0.68 4.90
C PHE A 6 -11.23 -1.15 6.19
N ASP A 7 -11.77 -2.38 6.19
CA ASP A 7 -12.54 -2.91 7.31
C ASP A 7 -11.67 -3.67 8.33
N SER A 8 -10.40 -3.90 8.00
CA SER A 8 -9.43 -4.53 8.89
C SER A 8 -8.84 -3.56 9.91
N ALA A 9 -8.56 -4.06 11.12
CA ALA A 9 -7.82 -3.32 12.15
C ALA A 9 -6.29 -3.48 12.03
N THR A 10 -5.81 -4.55 11.39
CA THR A 10 -4.41 -4.96 11.37
C THR A 10 -3.86 -5.11 9.95
N LEU A 11 -2.53 -5.00 9.81
CA LEU A 11 -1.84 -5.34 8.58
C LEU A 11 -1.92 -6.85 8.31
N SER A 12 -1.77 -7.22 7.04
CA SER A 12 -1.61 -8.61 6.64
C SER A 12 -0.43 -9.29 7.35
N ASP A 13 -0.61 -10.56 7.68
CA ASP A 13 0.41 -11.33 8.42
C ASP A 13 1.71 -11.42 7.62
N VAL A 14 1.58 -11.70 6.31
CA VAL A 14 2.68 -11.75 5.36
C VAL A 14 2.63 -10.57 4.37
N PRO A 15 3.79 -10.12 3.85
CA PRO A 15 3.81 -9.14 2.78
C PRO A 15 3.36 -9.76 1.45
N ILE A 16 2.79 -8.93 0.58
CA ILE A 16 2.71 -9.20 -0.86
C ILE A 16 4.14 -9.21 -1.42
N GLU A 17 4.46 -10.24 -2.18
CA GLU A 17 5.74 -10.40 -2.87
C GLU A 17 5.66 -9.98 -4.35
N GLY A 18 6.77 -10.09 -5.08
CA GLY A 18 6.81 -9.80 -6.51
C GLY A 18 6.92 -8.32 -6.89
N MET A 19 7.20 -8.10 -8.17
CA MET A 19 7.46 -6.80 -8.80
C MET A 19 6.37 -6.43 -9.83
N CYS A 20 5.16 -6.95 -9.62
CA CYS A 20 4.03 -6.68 -10.50
C CYS A 20 3.39 -5.33 -10.19
N GLU A 21 2.62 -4.82 -11.14
CA GLU A 21 1.69 -3.74 -10.85
C GLU A 21 0.40 -4.35 -10.28
N PHE A 22 -0.03 -3.85 -9.13
CA PHE A 22 -1.18 -4.35 -8.39
C PHE A 22 -2.25 -3.28 -8.26
N THR A 23 -3.51 -3.69 -8.34
CA THR A 23 -4.68 -2.83 -8.09
C THR A 23 -4.97 -2.74 -6.59
N ALA A 24 -4.75 -1.56 -6.00
CA ALA A 24 -5.08 -1.30 -4.60
C ALA A 24 -6.58 -1.01 -4.42
N LEU A 25 -7.13 -0.16 -5.30
CA LEU A 25 -8.50 0.31 -5.23
C LEU A 25 -9.09 0.43 -6.64
N GLU A 26 -10.33 -0.01 -6.81
CA GLU A 26 -11.24 0.37 -7.89
C GLU A 26 -12.53 0.93 -7.30
N ILE A 27 -13.06 1.98 -7.92
CA ILE A 27 -14.39 2.53 -7.63
C ILE A 27 -15.15 2.54 -8.96
N GLY A 28 -16.02 1.55 -9.15
CA GLY A 28 -16.64 1.29 -10.44
C GLY A 28 -15.58 1.15 -11.56
N ASP A 29 -15.87 1.74 -12.73
CA ASP A 29 -14.94 1.84 -13.85
C ASP A 29 -14.26 3.22 -13.94
N ASP A 30 -14.65 4.13 -13.04
CA ASP A 30 -14.30 5.55 -13.11
C ASP A 30 -12.92 5.84 -12.53
N PHE A 31 -12.57 5.17 -11.43
CA PHE A 31 -11.32 5.38 -10.71
C PHE A 31 -10.62 4.06 -10.42
N SER A 32 -9.30 4.04 -10.61
CA SER A 32 -8.47 2.98 -10.07
C SER A 32 -7.14 3.52 -9.54
N VAL A 33 -6.68 2.96 -8.42
CA VAL A 33 -5.37 3.23 -7.83
C VAL A 33 -4.55 1.96 -7.90
N THR A 34 -3.40 2.05 -8.56
CA THR A 34 -2.43 0.96 -8.68
C THR A 34 -1.11 1.36 -8.04
N PHE A 35 -0.34 0.37 -7.61
CA PHE A 35 1.05 0.57 -7.21
C PHE A 35 1.95 -0.46 -7.88
N LYS A 36 3.17 -0.04 -8.22
CA LYS A 36 4.18 -0.87 -8.86
C LYS A 36 5.50 -0.76 -8.08
N PRO A 37 5.95 -1.84 -7.43
CA PRO A 37 7.31 -1.96 -6.93
C PRO A 37 8.27 -2.19 -8.11
N ILE A 38 9.44 -1.57 -8.04
CA ILE A 38 10.51 -1.70 -9.02
C ILE A 38 11.82 -1.94 -8.27
N ALA A 39 12.49 -3.05 -8.62
CA ALA A 39 13.85 -3.35 -8.19
C ALA A 39 14.83 -2.35 -8.80
N CYS A 40 15.86 -1.98 -8.03
CA CYS A 40 16.94 -1.15 -8.54
C CYS A 40 18.29 -1.73 -8.08
N GLY A 41 19.26 -1.74 -9.01
CA GLY A 41 20.54 -2.40 -8.80
C GLY A 41 20.44 -3.93 -8.89
N GLU A 42 21.24 -4.63 -8.08
CA GLU A 42 21.30 -6.11 -8.03
C GLU A 42 20.43 -6.72 -6.92
N SER A 43 19.64 -5.90 -6.21
CA SER A 43 18.77 -6.37 -5.14
C SER A 43 17.44 -6.88 -5.68
N ASP A 44 16.95 -7.99 -5.11
CA ASP A 44 15.59 -8.49 -5.33
C ASP A 44 14.51 -7.68 -4.58
N PHE A 45 14.90 -6.62 -3.85
CA PHE A 45 13.97 -5.76 -3.12
C PHE A 45 13.60 -4.49 -3.91
N PRO A 46 12.34 -4.03 -3.83
CA PRO A 46 11.93 -2.81 -4.50
C PRO A 46 12.47 -1.58 -3.75
N CYS A 47 13.13 -0.69 -4.48
CA CYS A 47 13.57 0.62 -3.99
C CYS A 47 12.87 1.79 -4.69
N ILE A 48 12.22 1.53 -5.83
CA ILE A 48 11.36 2.49 -6.51
C ILE A 48 9.92 2.03 -6.38
N LEU A 49 9.04 2.96 -6.02
CA LEU A 49 7.61 2.75 -5.97
C LEU A 49 6.90 3.80 -6.82
N ILE A 50 6.01 3.32 -7.67
CA ILE A 50 5.16 4.13 -8.52
C ILE A 50 3.73 3.92 -8.07
N VAL A 51 3.03 5.00 -7.74
CA VAL A 51 1.58 5.00 -7.52
C VAL A 51 0.94 5.64 -8.74
N SER A 52 -0.05 4.97 -9.32
CA SER A 52 -0.76 5.48 -10.49
C SER A 52 -2.25 5.55 -10.18
N VAL A 53 -2.89 6.66 -10.57
CA VAL A 53 -4.34 6.83 -10.46
C VAL A 53 -4.92 7.04 -11.84
N LYS A 54 -5.82 6.14 -12.25
CA LYS A 54 -6.69 6.31 -13.42
C LYS A 54 -7.94 7.05 -12.99
N THR A 55 -8.38 8.00 -13.82
CA THR A 55 -9.65 8.72 -13.65
C THR A 55 -10.33 8.84 -15.01
N THR A 56 -11.61 9.21 -15.04
CA THR A 56 -12.32 9.59 -16.28
C THR A 56 -12.12 11.04 -16.69
N TRP A 57 -11.41 11.84 -15.89
CA TRP A 57 -11.19 13.27 -16.15
C TRP A 57 -10.03 13.56 -17.10
N PHE A 58 -9.12 12.61 -17.24
CA PHE A 58 -7.92 12.71 -18.07
C PHE A 58 -7.66 11.37 -18.76
N ASP A 59 -7.15 11.39 -19.99
CA ASP A 59 -6.75 10.17 -20.70
C ASP A 59 -5.47 9.56 -20.10
N GLU A 60 -4.62 10.40 -19.53
CA GLU A 60 -3.38 9.99 -18.88
C GLU A 60 -3.61 9.67 -17.40
N ARG A 61 -2.78 8.75 -16.87
CA ARG A 61 -2.75 8.45 -15.44
C ARG A 61 -2.01 9.52 -14.68
N ILE A 62 -2.48 9.76 -13.46
CA ILE A 62 -1.79 10.60 -12.49
C ILE A 62 -0.74 9.73 -11.80
N ILE A 63 0.51 10.19 -11.75
CA ILE A 63 1.62 9.38 -11.26
C ILE A 63 2.34 10.07 -10.10
N LEU A 64 2.62 9.31 -9.05
CA LEU A 64 3.58 9.69 -8.00
C LEU A 64 4.74 8.70 -8.01
N LYS A 65 5.99 9.20 -7.96
CA LYS A 65 7.22 8.37 -8.01
C LYS A 65 8.12 8.65 -6.82
N SER A 66 8.67 7.62 -6.18
CA SER A 66 9.48 7.78 -4.97
C SER A 66 10.81 8.48 -5.29
N THR A 67 11.22 8.45 -6.55
CA THR A 67 12.38 9.18 -7.09
C THR A 67 12.13 10.67 -7.29
N GLN A 68 10.88 11.12 -7.20
CA GLN A 68 10.47 12.50 -7.39
C GLN A 68 9.44 12.90 -6.32
N PRO A 69 9.87 12.97 -5.05
CA PRO A 69 8.98 13.29 -3.94
C PRO A 69 8.38 14.70 -4.07
N GLY A 70 7.19 14.89 -3.51
CA GLY A 70 6.49 16.19 -3.51
C GLY A 70 5.87 16.62 -4.85
N VAL A 71 5.96 15.80 -5.90
CA VAL A 71 5.44 16.11 -7.24
C VAL A 71 4.43 15.07 -7.70
N VAL A 72 3.36 15.55 -8.34
CA VAL A 72 2.36 14.75 -9.05
C VAL A 72 2.51 14.96 -10.54
N MET A 73 2.60 13.88 -11.31
CA MET A 73 2.71 13.94 -12.77
C MET A 73 1.36 13.69 -13.44
N LEU A 74 1.08 14.39 -14.53
CA LEU A 74 0.09 14.01 -15.53
C LEU A 74 0.78 14.10 -16.90
N GLY A 75 1.11 12.93 -17.46
CA GLY A 75 2.00 12.82 -18.62
C GLY A 75 3.39 13.37 -18.29
N ASP A 76 3.85 14.30 -19.12
CA ASP A 76 5.15 14.97 -18.95
C ASP A 76 5.08 16.24 -18.09
N ARG A 77 3.92 16.55 -17.49
CA ARG A 77 3.71 17.77 -16.71
C ARG A 77 3.74 17.49 -15.21
N GLU A 78 4.40 18.39 -14.48
CA GLU A 78 4.55 18.37 -13.03
C GLU A 78 3.54 19.31 -12.36
N TYR A 79 2.96 18.84 -11.25
CA TYR A 79 2.00 19.59 -10.44
C TYR A 79 2.31 19.45 -8.96
N THR A 80 2.16 20.56 -8.23
CA THR A 80 2.43 20.63 -6.78
C THR A 80 1.26 21.22 -5.98
N SER A 81 0.18 21.64 -6.64
CA SER A 81 -0.97 22.29 -5.97
C SER A 81 -2.33 21.81 -6.45
N SER A 82 -2.55 21.70 -7.77
CA SER A 82 -3.83 21.24 -8.32
C SER A 82 -3.67 20.74 -9.74
N VAL A 83 -4.44 19.72 -10.11
CA VAL A 83 -4.54 19.21 -11.49
C VAL A 83 -5.96 19.45 -11.98
N GLY A 84 -6.15 20.51 -12.77
CA GLY A 84 -7.50 20.96 -13.15
C GLY A 84 -8.37 21.34 -11.95
N PRO A 85 -9.71 21.35 -12.11
CA PRO A 85 -10.64 21.77 -11.05
C PRO A 85 -10.95 20.66 -10.02
N ASN A 86 -10.73 19.39 -10.38
CA ASN A 86 -11.21 18.24 -9.59
C ASN A 86 -10.17 17.66 -8.65
N ILE A 87 -8.89 18.03 -8.83
CA ILE A 87 -7.79 17.44 -8.07
C ILE A 87 -7.00 18.51 -7.35
N ARG A 88 -6.88 18.34 -6.04
CA ARG A 88 -6.07 19.19 -5.17
C ARG A 88 -4.92 18.39 -4.58
N ILE A 89 -3.76 19.02 -4.51
CA ILE A 89 -2.53 18.46 -3.94
C ILE A 89 -2.22 19.24 -2.67
N VAL A 90 -1.97 18.53 -1.59
CA VAL A 90 -1.56 19.10 -0.30
C VAL A 90 -0.30 18.37 0.14
N ASP A 91 0.77 19.12 0.31
CA ASP A 91 2.05 18.62 0.82
C ASP A 91 2.30 19.23 2.21
N ASN A 92 2.49 18.36 3.21
CA ASN A 92 2.83 18.77 4.58
C ASN A 92 4.28 18.41 4.95
N GLN A 93 5.15 18.16 3.96
CA GLN A 93 6.53 17.71 4.06
C GLN A 93 6.73 16.27 4.54
N SER A 94 5.72 15.66 5.16
CA SER A 94 5.75 14.24 5.57
C SER A 94 4.97 13.35 4.61
N PHE A 95 3.86 13.86 4.08
CA PHE A 95 3.00 13.20 3.11
C PHE A 95 2.56 14.18 2.03
N ILE A 96 2.60 13.73 0.79
CA ILE A 96 1.81 14.32 -0.28
C ILE A 96 0.43 13.67 -0.29
N THR A 97 -0.61 14.49 -0.31
CA THR A 97 -2.01 14.07 -0.35
C THR A 97 -2.64 14.58 -1.64
N VAL A 98 -3.13 13.67 -2.46
CA VAL A 98 -3.86 13.98 -3.71
C VAL A 98 -5.33 13.70 -3.46
N LEU A 99 -6.15 14.74 -3.46
CA LEU A 99 -7.58 14.72 -3.22
C LEU A 99 -8.32 14.63 -4.55
N PHE A 100 -9.19 13.63 -4.70
CA PHE A 100 -10.02 13.41 -5.88
C PHE A 100 -11.47 13.81 -5.55
N GLY A 101 -11.74 15.13 -5.63
CA GLY A 101 -13.00 15.71 -5.17
C GLY A 101 -13.29 15.39 -3.70
N GLU A 102 -14.54 14.99 -3.42
CA GLU A 102 -14.99 14.54 -2.09
C GLU A 102 -15.09 13.01 -1.98
N LEU A 103 -14.53 12.27 -2.95
CA LEU A 103 -14.72 10.83 -3.08
C LEU A 103 -13.64 10.05 -2.34
N PHE A 104 -12.37 10.31 -2.66
CA PHE A 104 -11.24 9.64 -2.02
C PHE A 104 -9.96 10.49 -2.10
N SER A 105 -8.96 10.11 -1.33
CA SER A 105 -7.62 10.69 -1.39
C SER A 105 -6.54 9.63 -1.38
N VAL A 106 -5.41 9.97 -2.00
CA VAL A 106 -4.19 9.18 -2.00
C VAL A 106 -3.13 9.95 -1.22
N MET A 107 -2.72 9.42 -0.08
CA MET A 107 -1.65 9.94 0.76
C MET A 107 -0.41 9.07 0.60
N TRP A 108 0.74 9.71 0.44
CA TRP A 108 1.98 9.00 0.19
C TRP A 108 3.18 9.70 0.81
N ASN A 109 4.08 8.93 1.42
CA ASN A 109 5.36 9.40 1.99
C ASN A 109 6.53 8.75 1.25
N ASP A 110 6.71 9.14 0.00
CA ASP A 110 7.92 8.90 -0.80
C ASP A 110 8.33 7.42 -0.92
N GLY A 111 7.36 6.52 -0.92
CA GLY A 111 7.57 5.07 -1.11
C GLY A 111 7.49 4.24 0.18
N LEU A 112 7.33 4.83 1.35
CA LEU A 112 7.25 4.03 2.58
C LEU A 112 5.83 3.50 2.86
N THR A 113 4.81 4.29 2.58
CA THR A 113 3.41 4.05 2.96
C THR A 113 2.50 4.72 1.95
N LEU A 114 1.71 3.91 1.26
CA LEU A 114 0.55 4.34 0.50
C LEU A 114 -0.68 4.19 1.39
N ARG A 115 -1.39 5.30 1.63
CA ARG A 115 -2.67 5.29 2.32
C ARG A 115 -3.74 5.85 1.40
N ILE A 116 -4.84 5.13 1.31
CA ILE A 116 -6.02 5.57 0.57
C ILE A 116 -7.10 5.83 1.60
N GLU A 117 -7.71 7.01 1.55
CA GLU A 117 -8.88 7.34 2.36
C GLU A 117 -10.08 7.47 1.43
N VAL A 118 -11.18 6.80 1.75
CA VAL A 118 -12.42 6.81 0.97
C VAL A 118 -13.55 7.45 1.77
N SER A 119 -14.40 8.18 1.06
CA SER A 119 -15.62 8.77 1.61
C SER A 119 -16.63 7.69 1.96
N ASP A 120 -17.43 7.91 3.01
CA ASP A 120 -18.55 7.05 3.39
C ASP A 120 -19.60 6.90 2.28
N LYS A 121 -19.66 7.87 1.35
CA LYS A 121 -20.45 7.82 0.12
C LYS A 121 -20.12 6.61 -0.76
N LEU A 122 -18.95 6.00 -0.59
CA LEU A 122 -18.46 4.85 -1.37
C LEU A 122 -18.57 3.52 -0.62
N LEU A 123 -19.33 3.46 0.47
CA LEU A 123 -19.54 2.23 1.24
C LEU A 123 -20.09 1.11 0.33
N GLY A 124 -19.40 -0.03 0.32
CA GLY A 124 -19.70 -1.20 -0.50
C GLY A 124 -19.45 -1.03 -2.00
N MET A 125 -18.81 0.07 -2.42
CA MET A 125 -18.55 0.39 -3.85
C MET A 125 -17.09 0.21 -4.25
N THR A 126 -16.24 -0.22 -3.32
CA THR A 126 -14.81 -0.39 -3.57
C THR A 126 -14.49 -1.84 -3.93
N ARG A 127 -13.37 -2.05 -4.63
CA ARG A 127 -12.77 -3.36 -4.89
C ARG A 127 -11.24 -3.21 -4.91
N GLY A 128 -10.51 -4.33 -4.89
CA GLY A 128 -9.06 -4.34 -4.95
C GLY A 128 -8.42 -4.86 -3.67
N LEU A 129 -7.11 -4.66 -3.51
CA LEU A 129 -6.38 -5.11 -2.32
C LEU A 129 -6.79 -4.38 -1.03
N CYS A 130 -7.42 -3.21 -1.13
CA CYS A 130 -7.97 -2.49 0.02
C CYS A 130 -9.35 -3.02 0.48
N GLY A 131 -9.90 -4.06 -0.16
CA GLY A 131 -11.18 -4.65 0.21
C GLY A 131 -12.37 -4.01 -0.49
N ASN A 132 -13.57 -4.33 -0.01
CA ASN A 132 -14.86 -3.87 -0.56
C ASN A 132 -15.51 -2.74 0.25
N PHE A 133 -14.99 -2.42 1.43
CA PHE A 133 -15.43 -1.32 2.29
C PHE A 133 -16.91 -1.44 2.68
N ASP A 134 -17.31 -2.60 3.22
CA ASP A 134 -18.68 -2.91 3.62
C ASP A 134 -18.85 -3.10 5.14
N LEU A 135 -17.83 -2.77 5.92
CA LEU A 135 -17.74 -2.92 7.38
C LEU A 135 -17.57 -4.37 7.85
N ASP A 136 -17.31 -5.32 6.95
CA ASP A 136 -17.07 -6.73 7.27
C ASP A 136 -15.67 -7.20 6.84
N SER A 137 -14.73 -7.12 7.78
CA SER A 137 -13.35 -7.58 7.57
C SER A 137 -13.20 -9.06 7.15
N THR A 138 -14.22 -9.91 7.34
CA THR A 138 -14.12 -11.34 7.00
C THR A 138 -14.15 -11.58 5.49
N ASN A 139 -14.66 -10.63 4.72
CA ASN A 139 -14.84 -10.72 3.27
C ASN A 139 -13.93 -9.76 2.47
N ASP A 140 -12.97 -9.08 3.13
CA ASP A 140 -12.03 -8.14 2.48
C ASP A 140 -11.12 -8.79 1.40
N ARG A 141 -11.04 -10.13 1.37
CA ARG A 141 -10.15 -10.87 0.48
C ARG A 141 -10.87 -11.40 -0.75
N VAL A 142 -11.73 -10.60 -1.36
CA VAL A 142 -12.39 -10.93 -2.62
C VAL A 142 -11.49 -10.56 -3.80
N GLY A 143 -11.20 -11.56 -4.64
CA GLY A 143 -10.45 -11.36 -5.88
C GLY A 143 -11.27 -10.70 -6.99
N GLN A 144 -10.61 -10.35 -8.09
CA GLN A 144 -11.27 -9.76 -9.26
C GLN A 144 -12.32 -10.68 -9.90
N ASP A 145 -12.22 -11.99 -9.69
CA ASP A 145 -13.21 -13.02 -10.09
C ASP A 145 -14.43 -13.08 -9.16
N GLY A 146 -14.50 -12.24 -8.13
CA GLY A 146 -15.58 -12.22 -7.15
C GLY A 146 -15.49 -13.34 -6.11
N LEU A 147 -14.40 -14.11 -6.09
CA LEU A 147 -14.22 -15.23 -5.16
C LEU A 147 -13.33 -14.84 -3.98
N GLN A 148 -13.70 -15.31 -2.79
CA GLN A 148 -12.88 -15.17 -1.59
C GLN A 148 -11.55 -15.92 -1.75
N LYS A 149 -10.45 -15.25 -1.38
CA LYS A 149 -9.09 -15.78 -1.45
C LYS A 149 -8.60 -16.20 -0.08
N GLU A 150 -7.94 -17.36 -0.05
CA GLU A 150 -7.46 -18.00 1.18
C GLU A 150 -6.26 -17.30 1.80
N THR A 151 -5.45 -16.59 1.00
CA THR A 151 -4.22 -15.92 1.44
C THR A 151 -4.11 -14.53 0.80
N ILE A 152 -3.34 -13.63 1.42
CA ILE A 152 -3.09 -12.29 0.86
C ILE A 152 -2.32 -12.35 -0.47
N ASN A 153 -1.46 -13.37 -0.66
CA ASN A 153 -0.73 -13.54 -1.91
C ASN A 153 -1.64 -14.03 -3.04
N ARG A 154 -2.60 -14.92 -2.77
CA ARG A 154 -3.65 -15.27 -3.74
C ARG A 154 -4.55 -14.09 -4.07
N LEU A 155 -4.82 -13.22 -3.09
CA LEU A 155 -5.51 -11.96 -3.35
C LEU A 155 -4.69 -11.06 -4.28
N ALA A 156 -3.41 -10.83 -3.96
CA ALA A 156 -2.49 -10.04 -4.78
C ALA A 156 -2.39 -10.56 -6.22
N LEU A 157 -2.28 -11.88 -6.41
CA LEU A 157 -2.28 -12.52 -7.73
C LEU A 157 -3.55 -12.20 -8.52
N SER A 158 -4.70 -12.27 -7.87
CA SER A 158 -5.98 -11.98 -8.51
C SER A 158 -6.19 -10.51 -8.87
N TRP A 159 -5.33 -9.61 -8.37
CA TRP A 159 -5.38 -8.16 -8.58
C TRP A 159 -4.12 -7.63 -9.28
N ILE A 160 -3.39 -8.47 -10.02
CA ILE A 160 -2.32 -8.03 -10.92
C ILE A 160 -2.96 -7.33 -12.13
N VAL A 161 -2.45 -6.15 -12.49
CA VAL A 161 -2.98 -5.36 -13.62
C VAL A 161 -2.75 -6.03 -14.97
N ASN A 162 -1.59 -6.68 -15.16
CA ASN A 162 -1.19 -7.32 -16.42
C ASN A 162 -0.76 -8.78 -16.20
N PRO A 163 -1.70 -9.68 -15.85
CA PRO A 163 -1.39 -11.04 -15.40
C PRO A 163 -0.73 -11.90 -16.50
N GLU A 164 -0.96 -11.57 -17.77
CA GLU A 164 -0.33 -12.23 -18.93
C GLU A 164 1.19 -12.00 -19.02
N THR A 165 1.68 -10.92 -18.41
CA THR A 165 3.09 -10.48 -18.53
C THR A 165 3.81 -10.42 -17.20
N CYS A 166 3.10 -10.55 -16.08
CA CYS A 166 3.67 -10.54 -14.76
C CYS A 166 3.14 -11.73 -13.95
N THR A 167 4.05 -12.64 -13.62
CA THR A 167 3.76 -13.81 -12.81
C THR A 167 4.43 -13.66 -11.46
N MET A 168 3.76 -14.14 -10.41
CA MET A 168 4.28 -14.25 -9.06
C MET A 168 4.03 -15.68 -8.56
N PRO A 169 4.86 -16.23 -7.66
CA PRO A 169 4.60 -17.54 -7.07
C PRO A 169 3.23 -17.59 -6.36
N ASP A 170 2.48 -18.68 -6.57
CA ASP A 170 1.15 -18.91 -5.97
C ASP A 170 1.17 -19.00 -4.44
N ASP A 171 2.31 -19.45 -3.88
CA ASP A 171 2.53 -19.59 -2.45
C ASP A 171 3.97 -19.21 -2.06
N PRO A 172 4.18 -18.00 -1.55
CA PRO A 172 5.48 -17.56 -1.11
C PRO A 172 5.93 -18.18 0.22
N ALA A 173 5.15 -19.06 0.85
CA ALA A 173 5.57 -19.76 2.07
C ALA A 173 6.90 -20.53 1.90
N SER A 174 7.34 -20.75 0.66
CA SER A 174 8.63 -21.37 0.33
C SER A 174 9.79 -20.39 0.10
N GLN A 175 9.53 -19.08 -0.05
CA GLN A 175 10.55 -18.05 -0.31
C GLN A 175 10.65 -16.98 0.79
N SER A 176 9.70 -16.93 1.74
CA SER A 176 9.87 -16.20 3.00
C SER A 176 10.86 -16.93 3.91
N GLY A 177 12.11 -17.11 3.48
CA GLY A 177 13.19 -17.37 4.43
C GLY A 177 13.21 -16.22 5.43
N ASP A 178 13.32 -16.52 6.73
CA ASP A 178 13.46 -15.48 7.77
C ASP A 178 14.53 -14.48 7.31
N LEU A 179 14.14 -13.29 6.86
CA LEU A 179 15.11 -12.31 6.32
C LEU A 179 16.03 -11.80 7.43
N CYS A 180 15.71 -12.07 8.69
CA CYS A 180 16.56 -11.87 9.85
C CYS A 180 17.44 -13.10 10.19
N GLN A 181 18.02 -13.81 9.21
CA GLN A 181 18.93 -14.93 9.52
C GLN A 181 20.25 -14.46 10.14
N ASP A 182 20.68 -13.23 9.84
CA ASP A 182 21.83 -12.61 10.49
C ASP A 182 21.47 -12.22 11.93
N ALA A 183 22.12 -12.87 12.90
CA ALA A 183 21.82 -12.71 14.32
C ALA A 183 22.15 -11.30 14.85
N ASP A 184 23.19 -10.65 14.32
CA ASP A 184 23.58 -9.31 14.74
C ASP A 184 22.58 -8.28 14.19
N ARG A 185 22.18 -8.43 12.92
CA ARG A 185 21.14 -7.61 12.29
C ARG A 185 19.79 -7.75 13.01
N LYS A 186 19.41 -8.99 13.33
CA LYS A 186 18.19 -9.29 14.10
C LYS A 186 18.20 -8.63 15.47
N SER A 187 19.29 -8.78 16.21
CA SER A 187 19.45 -8.20 17.55
C SER A 187 19.35 -6.66 17.50
N TRP A 188 20.00 -6.03 16.51
CA TRP A 188 19.91 -4.60 16.29
C TRP A 188 18.48 -4.14 15.93
N ALA A 189 17.79 -4.88 15.06
CA ALA A 189 16.43 -4.58 14.63
C ALA A 189 15.44 -4.67 15.81
N GLU A 190 15.49 -5.74 16.59
CA GLU A 190 14.66 -5.92 17.79
C GLU A 190 14.91 -4.84 18.84
N ALA A 191 16.17 -4.47 19.07
CA ALA A 191 16.53 -3.38 19.99
C ALA A 191 15.97 -2.03 19.51
N SER A 192 16.11 -1.72 18.21
CA SER A 192 15.66 -0.47 17.62
C SER A 192 14.13 -0.34 17.60
N CYS A 193 13.42 -1.42 17.25
CA CYS A 193 11.96 -1.44 17.16
C CYS A 193 11.26 -1.50 18.52
N ARG A 194 11.99 -1.80 19.61
CA ARG A 194 11.44 -1.94 20.97
C ARG A 194 10.73 -0.69 21.48
N ILE A 195 11.09 0.49 20.97
CA ILE A 195 10.43 1.75 21.30
C ILE A 195 8.90 1.72 21.08
N ILE A 196 8.42 0.93 20.10
CA ILE A 196 6.98 0.76 19.83
C ILE A 196 6.28 0.09 21.02
N LYS A 197 6.92 -0.92 21.63
CA LYS A 197 6.38 -1.71 22.75
C LYS A 197 6.58 -1.04 24.10
N GLU A 198 7.75 -0.46 24.32
CA GLU A 198 8.20 -0.05 25.66
C GLU A 198 8.43 1.46 25.77
N GLY A 199 8.69 2.14 24.65
CA GLY A 199 9.03 3.57 24.64
C GLY A 199 7.88 4.44 25.15
N GLU A 200 8.24 5.50 25.88
CA GLU A 200 7.28 6.46 26.45
C GLU A 200 6.53 7.25 25.37
N ASP A 201 7.21 7.57 24.27
CA ASP A 201 6.63 8.29 23.13
C ASP A 201 5.41 7.56 22.53
N PHE A 202 5.38 6.22 22.63
CA PHE A 202 4.27 5.39 22.12
C PHE A 202 3.24 5.00 23.20
N ALA A 203 3.41 5.43 24.45
CA ALA A 203 2.57 4.97 25.57
C ALA A 203 1.08 5.32 25.40
N MET A 204 0.76 6.49 24.83
CA MET A 204 -0.63 6.84 24.52
C MET A 204 -1.18 6.03 23.34
N CYS A 205 -0.40 5.81 22.30
CA CYS A 205 -0.81 5.02 21.13
C CYS A 205 -1.17 3.58 21.51
N ARG A 206 -0.40 2.96 22.40
CA ARG A 206 -0.68 1.60 22.92
C ARG A 206 -2.02 1.49 23.66
N LYS A 207 -2.54 2.60 24.21
CA LYS A 207 -3.88 2.64 24.83
C LYS A 207 -5.01 2.78 23.82
N LEU A 208 -4.72 3.32 22.64
CA LEU A 208 -5.70 3.64 21.59
C LEU A 208 -5.77 2.56 20.51
N SER A 209 -4.75 1.71 20.37
CA SER A 209 -4.66 0.72 19.31
C SER A 209 -4.25 -0.65 19.83
N THR A 210 -4.95 -1.68 19.36
CA THR A 210 -4.60 -3.09 19.58
C THR A 210 -3.52 -3.60 18.61
N ALA A 211 -3.09 -2.79 17.64
CA ALA A 211 -2.18 -3.20 16.57
C ALA A 211 -0.68 -3.06 16.93
N THR A 212 -0.33 -2.80 18.20
CA THR A 212 1.05 -2.58 18.66
C THR A 212 2.01 -3.70 18.22
N GLU A 213 1.60 -4.96 18.37
CA GLU A 213 2.40 -6.11 17.94
C GLU A 213 2.62 -6.13 16.42
N SER A 214 1.56 -5.88 15.64
CA SER A 214 1.64 -5.82 14.17
C SER A 214 2.64 -4.76 13.68
N TYR A 215 2.69 -3.59 14.33
CA TYR A 215 3.67 -2.55 14.01
C TYR A 215 5.11 -2.94 14.39
N TYR A 216 5.30 -3.58 15.55
CA TYR A 216 6.61 -4.06 15.99
C TYR A 216 7.16 -5.14 15.03
N ASP A 217 6.35 -6.14 14.71
CA ASP A 217 6.77 -7.24 13.83
C ASP A 217 7.10 -6.74 12.42
N ASN A 218 6.30 -5.80 11.90
CA ASN A 218 6.61 -5.16 10.62
C ASN A 218 7.91 -4.34 10.70
N CYS A 219 8.15 -3.61 11.79
CA CYS A 219 9.39 -2.86 11.99
C CYS A 219 10.61 -3.79 11.96
N VAL A 220 10.60 -4.87 12.75
CA VAL A 220 11.73 -5.82 12.80
C VAL A 220 11.96 -6.46 11.43
N SER A 221 10.89 -6.90 10.77
CA SER A 221 10.96 -7.51 9.43
C SER A 221 11.53 -6.57 8.37
N GLN A 222 11.14 -5.29 8.36
CA GLN A 222 11.71 -4.32 7.41
C GLN A 222 13.14 -3.93 7.79
N ALA A 223 13.44 -3.78 9.07
CA ALA A 223 14.78 -3.42 9.54
C ALA A 223 15.83 -4.51 9.28
N CYS A 224 15.42 -5.76 9.08
CA CYS A 224 16.33 -6.84 8.69
C CYS A 224 16.64 -6.91 7.19
N LYS A 225 15.84 -6.25 6.35
CA LYS A 225 16.14 -6.08 4.92
C LYS A 225 17.23 -5.02 4.73
#